data_AF-A0A8B5WU11-F1
#
_entry.id   AF-A0A8B5WU11-F1
#
_cell.length_a   1.000
_cell.length_b   1.000
_cell.length_c   1.000
_cell.angle_alpha   90.00
_cell.angle_beta   90.00
_cell.angle_gamma   90.00
#
_symmetry.space_group_name_H-M   'P 1'
#
loop_
_entity.id
_entity.type
_entity.pdbx_description
1 polymer ?
#
loop_
_entity_poly.entity_id
_entity_poly.type
_entity_poly.pdbx_seq_one_letter_code
_entity_poly.pdbx_strand_id
1 'polypeptide(L)' 'MNNPIKPLVWVASSRKDLKAMPDDVQDLFGYALYLAQIGKKHEQAKPLKGFGSASITTPKPDLDLIHERLKEAERFARGP' A
#
# COMPACT_ATOMS: atom_id res chain seq x y z
N MET A 1 20.01 21.06 9.90
CA MET A 1 19.11 19.91 10.18
C MET A 1 18.69 19.32 8.85
N ASN A 2 19.38 18.30 8.35
CA ASN A 2 19.00 17.63 7.11
C ASN A 2 18.12 16.44 7.48
N ASN A 3 16.80 16.64 7.55
CA ASN A 3 15.89 15.51 7.67
C ASN A 3 15.66 14.97 6.26
N PRO A 4 16.21 13.80 5.89
CA PRO A 4 16.07 13.31 4.53
C PRO A 4 14.59 13.02 4.25
N ILE A 5 14.07 13.62 3.18
CA ILE A 5 12.74 13.33 2.64
C ILE A 5 12.69 11.83 2.35
N LYS A 6 11.79 11.08 3.02
CA LYS A 6 11.69 9.64 2.79
C LYS A 6 11.25 9.39 1.33
N PRO A 7 11.90 8.49 0.59
CA PRO A 7 11.49 8.21 -0.79
C PRO A 7 10.09 7.56 -0.81
N LEU A 8 9.27 7.94 -1.78
CA LEU A 8 8.00 7.28 -2.05
C LEU A 8 8.24 6.03 -2.89
N VAL A 9 7.72 4.91 -2.42
CA VAL A 9 7.68 3.64 -3.17
C VAL A 9 6.25 3.43 -3.64
N TRP A 10 6.08 3.32 -4.95
CA TRP A 10 4.79 3.05 -5.57
C TRP A 10 4.61 1.55 -5.72
N VAL A 11 3.45 1.04 -5.32
CA VAL A 11 3.13 -0.39 -5.43
C VAL A 11 2.20 -0.59 -6.63
N ALA A 12 2.54 -1.54 -7.50
CA ALA A 12 1.75 -1.89 -8.68
C ALA A 12 1.34 -0.66 -9.52
N SER A 13 0.05 -0.52 -9.85
CA SER A 13 -0.50 0.54 -10.69
C SER A 13 -0.73 1.87 -9.96
N SER A 14 -0.51 1.94 -8.64
CA SER A 14 -0.89 3.09 -7.81
C SER A 14 -0.47 4.46 -8.37
N ARG A 15 0.75 4.57 -8.92
CA ARG A 15 1.23 5.82 -9.55
C ARG A 15 0.47 6.17 -10.83
N LYS A 16 0.18 5.17 -11.65
CA LYS A 16 -0.56 5.34 -12.91
C LYS A 16 -2.00 5.72 -12.62
N ASP A 17 -2.61 5.06 -11.65
CA ASP A 17 -4.00 5.28 -11.27
C ASP A 17 -4.19 6.67 -10.67
N LEU A 18 -3.27 7.12 -9.81
CA LEU A 18 -3.27 8.49 -9.29
C LEU A 18 -3.16 9.53 -10.42
N LYS A 19 -2.28 9.30 -11.40
CA LYS A 19 -2.11 10.20 -12.56
C LYS A 19 -3.30 10.24 -13.51
N ALA A 20 -4.20 9.27 -13.45
CA ALA A 20 -5.42 9.26 -14.24
C ALA A 20 -6.57 10.01 -13.55
N MET A 21 -6.38 10.45 -12.29
CA MET A 21 -7.37 11.24 -11.55
C MET A 21 -7.37 12.70 -12.00
N PRO A 22 -8.46 13.45 -11.75
CA PRO A 22 -8.51 14.89 -11.95
C PRO A 22 -7.37 15.65 -11.25
N ASP A 23 -7.01 16.82 -11.78
CA ASP A 23 -5.85 17.60 -11.32
C ASP A 23 -5.95 18.02 -9.84
N ASP A 24 -7.15 18.38 -9.38
CA ASP A 24 -7.43 18.73 -7.99
C ASP A 24 -7.16 17.57 -7.02
N VAL A 25 -7.47 16.33 -7.44
CA VAL A 25 -7.16 15.12 -6.68
C VAL A 25 -5.66 14.85 -6.67
N GLN A 26 -4.98 15.02 -7.80
CA GLN A 26 -3.53 14.85 -7.88
C GLN A 26 -2.79 15.83 -6.96
N ASP A 27 -3.22 17.09 -6.92
CA ASP A 27 -2.64 18.13 -6.05
C ASP A 27 -2.82 17.80 -4.57
N LEU A 28 -4.03 17.42 -4.17
CA LEU A 28 -4.34 17.03 -2.79
C LEU A 28 -3.46 15.87 -2.33
N PHE A 29 -3.37 14.81 -3.14
CA PHE A 29 -2.54 13.66 -2.83
C PHE A 29 -1.05 13.99 -2.88
N GLY A 30 -0.61 14.85 -3.81
CA GLY A 30 0.78 15.32 -3.90
C GLY A 30 1.23 15.98 -2.60
N TYR A 31 0.40 16.89 -2.06
CA TYR A 31 0.67 17.53 -0.78
C TYR A 31 0.65 16.54 0.40
N ALA A 32 -0.34 15.65 0.44
CA ALA A 32 -0.44 14.63 1.48
C ALA A 32 0.77 13.66 1.49
N LEU A 33 1.26 13.27 0.31
CA LEU A 33 2.45 12.43 0.15
C LEU A 33 3.70 13.17 0.62
N TYR A 34 3.87 14.44 0.23
CA TYR A 34 4.98 15.27 0.73
C TYR A 34 4.99 15.34 2.27
N LEU A 35 3.83 15.60 2.89
CA LEU A 35 3.71 15.59 4.35
C LEU A 35 4.16 14.25 4.93
N ALA A 36 3.74 13.13 4.34
CA ALA A 36 4.16 11.80 4.78
C ALA A 36 5.69 11.59 4.66
N GLN A 37 6.32 12.09 3.60
CA GLN A 37 7.77 11.97 3.39
C GLN A 37 8.58 12.72 4.44
N ILE A 38 8.06 13.85 4.95
CA ILE A 38 8.68 14.63 6.03
C ILE A 38 8.19 14.22 7.44
N GLY A 39 7.43 13.12 7.54
CA GLY A 39 6.94 12.58 8.80
C GLY A 39 5.73 13.30 9.40
N LYS A 40 5.08 14.19 8.64
CA LYS A 40 3.80 14.84 8.99
C LYS A 40 2.61 14.03 8.45
N LYS A 41 1.39 14.46 8.78
CA LYS A 41 0.13 13.85 8.33
C LYS A 41 -0.79 14.94 7.78
N HIS A 42 -1.51 14.65 6.71
CA HIS A 42 -2.54 15.52 6.17
C HIS A 42 -3.78 15.54 7.09
N GLU A 43 -4.50 16.65 7.18
CA GLU A 43 -5.65 16.79 8.10
C GLU A 43 -6.77 15.80 7.80
N GLN A 44 -6.97 15.48 6.52
CA GLN A 44 -7.95 14.48 6.07
C GLN A 44 -7.43 13.03 6.13
N ALA A 45 -6.14 12.82 6.44
CA ALA A 45 -5.58 11.47 6.53
C ALA A 45 -6.04 10.80 7.82
N LYS A 46 -7.05 9.93 7.73
CA LYS A 46 -7.51 9.11 8.85
C LYS A 46 -6.55 7.94 9.04
N PRO A 47 -5.82 7.85 10.16
CA PRO A 47 -5.02 6.65 10.46
C PRO A 47 -5.99 5.47 10.54
N LEU A 48 -5.71 4.41 9.79
CA LEU A 48 -6.48 3.18 9.95
C LEU A 48 -6.21 2.65 11.37
N LYS A 49 -7.26 2.37 12.15
CA LYS A 49 -7.16 1.78 13.49
C LYS A 49 -6.63 0.35 13.38
N GLY A 50 -5.63 0.00 14.21
CA GLY A 50 -4.93 -1.30 14.15
C GLY A 50 -3.64 -1.29 13.32
N PHE A 51 -3.29 -0.16 12.70
CA PHE A 51 -2.15 -0.01 11.79
C PHE A 51 -1.06 0.89 12.39
N GLY A 52 -0.67 0.61 13.63
CA GLY A 52 0.45 1.27 14.28
C GLY A 52 1.77 0.89 13.59
N SER A 53 2.54 1.90 13.16
CA SER A 53 3.90 1.78 12.62
C SER A 53 4.09 0.73 11.50
N ALA A 54 3.63 1.08 10.30
CA ALA A 54 4.36 0.85 9.04
C ALA A 54 5.01 -0.53 8.79
N SER A 55 4.29 -1.62 9.00
CA SER A 55 4.65 -2.91 8.39
C SER A 55 3.39 -3.71 8.09
N ILE A 56 3.00 -3.74 6.81
CA ILE A 56 2.08 -4.76 6.30
C ILE A 56 2.89 -6.05 6.26
N THR A 57 2.68 -6.91 7.25
CA THR A 57 3.03 -8.31 7.16
C THR A 57 1.72 -9.06 7.22
N THR A 58 1.30 -9.66 6.11
CA THR A 58 0.29 -10.72 6.17
C THR A 58 0.81 -11.75 7.17
N PRO A 59 0.07 -12.08 8.25
CA PRO A 59 0.53 -13.06 9.23
C PRO A 59 0.97 -14.34 8.51
N LYS A 60 2.12 -14.91 8.89
CA LYS A 60 2.63 -16.14 8.26
C LYS A 60 1.56 -17.26 8.12
N PRO A 61 0.70 -17.50 9.13
CA PRO A 61 -0.36 -18.51 9.01
C PRO A 61 -1.34 -18.25 7.85
N ASP A 62 -1.66 -16.99 7.57
CA ASP A 62 -2.57 -16.62 6.49
C ASP A 62 -1.91 -16.82 5.12
N LEU A 63 -0.60 -16.56 5.02
CA LEU A 63 0.17 -16.85 3.80
C LEU A 63 0.28 -18.35 3.53
N ASP A 64 0.48 -19.16 4.57
CA ASP A 64 0.55 -20.61 4.46
C ASP A 64 -0.79 -21.18 3.96
N LEU A 65 -1.92 -20.70 4.51
CA LEU A 65 -3.26 -21.10 4.07
C LEU A 65 -3.54 -20.70 2.60
N ILE A 66 -3.11 -19.51 2.18
CA ILE A 66 -3.25 -19.06 0.79
C ILE A 66 -2.44 -19.97 -0.14
N HIS A 67 -1.21 -20.32 0.24
CA HIS A 67 -0.39 -21.24 -0.55
C HIS A 67 -1.00 -22.64 -0.66
N GLU A 68 -1.55 -23.17 0.43
CA GLU A 68 -2.22 -24.48 0.39
C GLU A 68 -3.45 -24.46 -0.53
N ARG A 69 -4.31 -23.44 -0.38
CA ARG A 69 -5.51 -23.31 -1.21
C ARG A 69 -5.18 -23.11 -2.69
N LEU A 70 -4.12 -22.36 -3.00
CA LEU A 70 -3.66 -22.19 -4.37
C LEU A 70 -3.17 -23.53 -4.96
N LYS A 71 -2.41 -24.31 -4.18
CA LYS A 71 -1.91 -25.62 -4.59
C LYS A 71 -3.04 -26.63 -4.80
N GLU A 72 -4.09 -26.61 -3.96
CA GLU A 72 -5.29 -27.43 -4.16
C GLU A 72 -6.06 -27.02 -5.40
N ALA A 73 -6.27 -25.73 -5.62
CA ALA A 73 -6.94 -25.21 -6.81
C ALA A 73 -6.20 -25.59 -8.10
N GLU A 74 -4.86 -25.50 -8.10
CA GLU A 74 -4.03 -25.93 -9.23
C GLU A 74 -4.10 -27.44 -9.48
N ARG A 75 -4.10 -28.26 -8.42
CA ARG A 75 -4.29 -29.72 -8.54
C ARG A 75 -5.66 -30.08 -9.10
N PHE A 76 -6.70 -29.40 -8.62
CA PHE A 76 -8.06 -29.57 -9.11
C PHE A 76 -8.19 -29.15 -10.58
N ALA A 77 -7.56 -28.03 -10.97
CA ALA A 77 -7.59 -27.53 -12.34
C ALA A 77 -6.79 -28.38 -13.33
N ARG A 78 -5.76 -29.10 -12.86
CA ARG A 78 -4.95 -29.99 -13.71
C ARG A 78 -5.59 -31.37 -13.94
N GLY A 79 -6.65 -31.72 -13.19
CA GLY A 79 -7.30 -33.02 -13.28
C GLY A 79 -6.40 -34.19 -12.80
N PRO A 80 -6.97 -35.40 -12.64
CA PRO A 80 -6.19 -36.60 -12.35
C PRO A 80 -5.29 -37.04 -13.52
#